data_AF-A0A7C7JRU1-F1
#
_entry.id   AF-A0A7C7JRU1-F1
#
_cell.length_a   1.000
_cell.length_b   1.000
_cell.length_c   1.000
_cell.angle_alpha   90.00
_cell.angle_beta   90.00
_cell.angle_gamma   90.00
#
_symmetry.space_group_name_H-M   'P 1'
#
loop_
_entity.id
_entity.type
_entity.pdbx_description
1 polymer ?
#
loop_
_entity_poly.entity_id
_entity_poly.type
_entity_poly.pdbx_seq_one_letter_code
_entity_poly.pdbx_strand_id
1 'polypeptide(L)'
;MKPLLRWWLFISLTIILTFSSYYFGLFTEVWDKDRTKLSFLIMIIFFFTSIHCGKETIKVSKALEKNIPKNKIKSTDWRGNQEIGWFISDLVLTIGMIGTVSGFLLMLTGAFAGVDLNDEVAMKNVLEQMSKGMSTALYTTLFGLICGSLLKIQYFSLGRATDILIGSIDNKS
;
A
#
# COMPACT_ATOMS: atom_id res chain seq x y z
N MET A 1 -6.69 20.88 13.73
CA MET A 1 -7.38 20.60 12.45
C MET A 1 -8.35 19.46 12.66
N LYS A 2 -9.56 19.51 12.05
CA LYS A 2 -10.50 18.38 12.11
C LYS A 2 -9.85 17.15 11.46
N PRO A 3 -9.86 15.97 12.11
CA PRO A 3 -9.18 14.77 11.60
C PRO A 3 -9.70 14.34 10.22
N LEU A 4 -10.98 14.59 9.94
CA LEU A 4 -11.59 14.38 8.63
C LEU A 4 -10.93 15.21 7.52
N LEU A 5 -10.62 16.49 7.79
CA LEU A 5 -9.99 17.37 6.81
C LEU A 5 -8.57 16.90 6.47
N ARG A 6 -7.83 16.41 7.48
CA ARG A 6 -6.49 15.86 7.26
C ARG A 6 -6.53 14.61 6.37
N TRP A 7 -7.48 13.70 6.62
CA TRP A 7 -7.66 12.52 5.77
C TRP A 7 -8.11 12.90 4.35
N TRP A 8 -8.99 13.89 4.21
CA TRP A 8 -9.42 14.39 2.90
C TRP A 8 -8.27 14.94 2.05
N LEU A 9 -7.32 15.66 2.67
CA LEU A 9 -6.12 16.12 1.96
C LEU A 9 -5.25 14.96 1.45
N PHE A 10 -5.09 13.90 2.27
CA PHE A 10 -4.36 12.72 1.85
C PHE A 10 -5.04 11.99 0.70
N ILE A 11 -6.36 11.82 0.73
CA ILE A 11 -7.07 11.12 -0.35
C ILE A 11 -7.02 11.93 -1.65
N SER A 12 -7.15 13.26 -1.60
CA SER A 12 -7.02 14.10 -2.80
C SER A 12 -5.63 13.99 -3.43
N LEU A 13 -4.57 13.98 -2.61
CA LEU A 13 -3.20 13.80 -3.11
C LEU A 13 -3.03 12.43 -3.76
N THR A 14 -3.61 11.40 -3.14
CA THR A 14 -3.55 10.02 -3.66
C THR A 14 -4.26 9.90 -5.01
N ILE A 15 -5.43 10.54 -5.18
CA ILE A 15 -6.19 10.56 -6.44
C ILE A 15 -5.40 11.26 -7.54
N ILE A 16 -4.75 12.39 -7.23
CA ILE A 16 -3.91 13.11 -8.20
C ILE A 16 -2.73 12.24 -8.65
N LEU A 17 -2.07 11.56 -7.70
CA LEU A 17 -1.00 10.59 -8.01
C LEU A 17 -1.50 9.47 -8.91
N THR A 18 -2.65 8.86 -8.61
CA THR A 18 -3.24 7.79 -9.44
C THR A 18 -3.60 8.29 -10.85
N PHE A 19 -4.16 9.50 -10.96
CA PHE A 19 -4.50 10.10 -12.26
C PHE A 19 -3.24 10.42 -13.08
N SER A 20 -2.21 10.98 -12.44
CA SER A 20 -0.91 11.20 -13.07
C SER A 20 -0.31 9.89 -13.59
N SER A 21 -0.31 8.85 -12.77
CA SER A 21 0.16 7.51 -13.17
C SER A 21 -0.63 6.94 -14.35
N TYR A 22 -1.93 7.20 -14.42
CA TYR A 22 -2.76 6.82 -15.57
C TYR A 22 -2.36 7.58 -16.83
N TYR A 23 -2.17 8.91 -16.74
CA TYR A 23 -1.76 9.75 -17.86
C TYR A 23 -0.40 9.34 -18.44
N PHE A 24 0.55 8.95 -17.59
CA PHE A 24 1.87 8.46 -18.02
C PHE A 24 1.88 7.00 -18.48
N GLY A 25 0.73 6.29 -18.47
CA GLY A 25 0.67 4.89 -18.86
C GLY A 25 1.41 3.93 -17.92
N LEU A 26 1.64 4.32 -16.65
CA LEU A 26 2.37 3.47 -15.70
C LEU A 26 1.64 2.16 -15.42
N PHE A 27 0.31 2.13 -15.48
CA PHE A 27 -0.44 0.89 -15.25
C PHE A 27 -0.23 -0.14 -16.37
N THR A 28 -0.14 0.31 -17.63
CA THR A 28 0.16 -0.59 -18.75
C THR A 28 1.61 -1.06 -18.69
N GLU A 29 2.55 -0.16 -18.38
CA GLU A 29 3.96 -0.50 -18.20
C GLU A 29 4.14 -1.55 -17.09
N VAL A 30 3.55 -1.32 -15.92
CA VAL A 30 3.62 -2.25 -14.78
C VAL A 30 2.97 -3.59 -15.14
N TRP A 31 1.87 -3.58 -15.90
CA TRP A 31 1.29 -4.83 -16.38
C TRP A 31 2.27 -5.59 -17.26
N ASP A 32 2.90 -4.97 -18.24
CA ASP A 32 3.78 -5.70 -19.15
C ASP A 32 5.10 -6.12 -18.49
N LYS A 33 5.61 -5.31 -17.54
CA LYS A 33 6.92 -5.48 -16.91
C LYS A 33 6.92 -6.34 -15.64
N ASP A 34 5.83 -6.35 -14.87
CA ASP A 34 5.69 -7.22 -13.69
C ASP A 34 5.08 -8.57 -14.10
N ARG A 35 5.92 -9.59 -14.20
CA ARG A 35 5.49 -10.97 -14.48
C ARG A 35 4.69 -11.60 -13.34
N THR A 36 5.00 -11.25 -12.10
CA THR A 36 4.33 -11.82 -10.91
C THR A 36 2.95 -11.22 -10.68
N LYS A 37 2.71 -10.02 -11.22
CA LYS A 37 1.49 -9.22 -11.03
C LYS A 37 1.21 -8.86 -9.56
N LEU A 38 2.20 -8.99 -8.70
CA LEU A 38 2.10 -8.61 -7.28
C LEU A 38 1.86 -7.11 -7.12
N SER A 39 2.34 -6.28 -8.04
CA SER A 39 2.08 -4.83 -8.04
C SER A 39 0.57 -4.52 -8.11
N PHE A 40 -0.20 -5.29 -8.87
CA PHE A 40 -1.66 -5.13 -8.95
C PHE A 40 -2.36 -5.58 -7.68
N LEU A 41 -1.90 -6.68 -7.07
CA LEU A 41 -2.38 -7.13 -5.77
C LEU A 41 -2.18 -6.03 -4.70
N ILE A 42 -0.98 -5.46 -4.64
CA ILE A 42 -0.64 -4.35 -3.73
C ILE A 42 -1.59 -3.16 -3.94
N MET A 43 -1.85 -2.78 -5.19
CA MET A 43 -2.72 -1.66 -5.51
C MET A 43 -4.19 -1.92 -5.12
N ILE A 44 -4.68 -3.14 -5.29
CA ILE A 44 -6.03 -3.54 -4.87
C ILE A 44 -6.16 -3.47 -3.36
N ILE A 45 -5.20 -4.04 -2.63
CA ILE A 45 -5.16 -3.99 -1.16
C ILE A 45 -5.12 -2.52 -0.71
N PHE A 46 -4.25 -1.71 -1.32
CA PHE A 46 -4.14 -0.29 -1.04
C PHE A 46 -5.48 0.45 -1.16
N PHE A 47 -6.22 0.22 -2.24
CA PHE A 47 -7.51 0.88 -2.48
C PHE A 47 -8.55 0.50 -1.42
N PHE A 48 -8.73 -0.81 -1.15
CA PHE A 48 -9.69 -1.27 -0.15
C PHE A 48 -9.35 -0.79 1.25
N THR A 49 -8.08 -0.85 1.62
CA THR A 49 -7.61 -0.44 2.94
C THR A 49 -7.69 1.09 3.09
N SER A 50 -7.43 1.87 2.03
CA SER A 50 -7.61 3.33 2.08
C SER A 50 -9.07 3.73 2.25
N ILE A 51 -10.02 3.02 1.59
CA ILE A 51 -11.46 3.20 1.81
C ILE A 51 -11.84 2.87 3.26
N HIS A 52 -11.32 1.76 3.80
CA HIS A 52 -11.55 1.38 5.19
C HIS A 52 -11.07 2.48 6.16
N CYS A 53 -9.84 3.00 5.96
CA CYS A 53 -9.30 4.11 6.74
C CYS A 53 -10.21 5.37 6.67
N GLY A 54 -10.79 5.65 5.51
CA GLY A 54 -11.73 6.76 5.33
C GLY A 54 -13.00 6.62 6.15
N LYS A 55 -13.62 5.44 6.08
CA LYS A 55 -14.84 5.14 6.86
C LYS A 55 -14.58 5.27 8.37
N GLU A 56 -13.46 4.74 8.85
CA GLU A 56 -13.08 4.84 10.26
C GLU A 56 -12.78 6.29 10.67
N THR A 57 -12.10 7.08 9.82
CA THR A 57 -11.84 8.50 10.11
C THR A 57 -13.12 9.31 10.23
N ILE A 58 -14.12 9.05 9.37
CA ILE A 58 -15.42 9.71 9.45
C ILE A 58 -16.14 9.34 10.74
N LYS A 59 -16.11 8.06 11.14
CA LYS A 59 -16.72 7.62 12.42
C LYS A 59 -16.07 8.31 13.62
N VAL A 60 -14.73 8.35 13.67
CA VAL A 60 -13.98 9.03 14.74
C VAL A 60 -14.27 10.53 14.76
N SER A 61 -14.34 11.18 13.59
CA SER A 61 -14.69 12.59 13.51
C SER A 61 -16.10 12.88 14.02
N LYS A 62 -17.10 12.06 13.65
CA LYS A 62 -18.48 12.19 14.16
C LYS A 62 -18.56 11.95 15.67
N ALA A 63 -17.79 11.01 16.19
CA ALA A 63 -17.70 10.75 17.62
C ALA A 63 -17.08 11.94 18.39
N LEU A 64 -16.02 12.56 17.85
CA LEU A 64 -15.39 13.76 18.42
C LEU A 64 -16.33 14.97 18.45
N GLU A 65 -17.17 15.12 17.41
CA GLU A 65 -18.19 16.17 17.34
C GLU A 65 -19.44 15.89 18.20
N LYS A 66 -19.43 14.86 19.06
CA LYS A 66 -20.55 14.41 19.92
C LYS A 66 -21.84 14.08 19.16
N ASN A 67 -21.76 13.78 17.86
CA ASN A 67 -22.90 13.35 17.06
C ASN A 67 -23.31 11.87 17.31
N ILE A 68 -22.62 11.18 18.23
CA ILE A 68 -22.86 9.77 18.57
C ILE A 68 -23.05 9.66 20.09
N PRO A 69 -24.06 8.89 20.57
CA PRO A 69 -24.28 8.69 22.00
C PRO A 69 -23.08 7.98 22.65
N LYS A 70 -22.65 8.48 23.83
CA LYS A 70 -21.47 7.99 24.57
C LYS A 70 -21.46 6.47 24.80
N ASN A 71 -22.63 5.86 24.99
CA ASN A 71 -22.78 4.41 25.19
C ASN A 71 -22.32 3.58 23.98
N LYS A 72 -22.47 4.11 22.76
CA LYS A 72 -21.99 3.45 21.53
C LYS A 72 -20.48 3.61 21.34
N ILE A 73 -19.90 4.68 21.89
CA ILE A 73 -18.47 4.96 21.77
C ILE A 73 -17.67 4.04 22.69
N LYS A 74 -18.15 3.79 23.92
CA LYS A 74 -17.51 2.86 24.89
C LYS A 74 -17.56 1.38 24.48
N SER A 75 -18.54 1.00 23.67
CA SER A 75 -18.72 -0.39 23.20
C SER A 75 -18.06 -0.68 21.85
N THR A 76 -17.45 0.32 21.21
CA THR A 76 -16.78 0.15 19.91
C THR A 76 -15.27 0.05 20.13
N ASP A 77 -14.64 -1.01 19.62
CA ASP A 77 -13.18 -1.17 19.64
C ASP A 77 -12.50 -0.33 18.56
N TRP A 78 -12.31 0.95 18.86
CA TRP A 78 -11.64 1.90 17.95
C TRP A 78 -10.17 1.55 17.68
N ARG A 79 -9.48 0.95 18.66
CA ARG A 79 -8.08 0.54 18.53
C ARG A 79 -7.91 -0.70 17.65
N GLY A 80 -8.82 -1.67 17.74
CA GLY A 80 -8.73 -2.90 16.93
C GLY A 80 -8.79 -2.62 15.43
N ASN A 81 -9.74 -1.79 14.99
CA ASN A 81 -9.86 -1.41 13.57
C ASN A 81 -8.63 -0.68 13.02
N GLN A 82 -7.93 0.04 13.90
CA GLN A 82 -6.72 0.79 13.60
C GLN A 82 -5.49 -0.14 13.49
N GLU A 83 -5.38 -1.11 14.40
CA GLU A 83 -4.31 -2.12 14.39
C GLU A 83 -4.36 -2.98 13.12
N ILE A 84 -5.55 -3.38 12.67
CA ILE A 84 -5.75 -4.11 11.40
C ILE A 84 -5.16 -3.32 10.23
N GLY A 85 -5.41 -2.01 10.19
CA GLY A 85 -4.87 -1.14 9.15
C GLY A 85 -3.36 -1.02 9.15
N TRP A 86 -2.77 -0.90 10.33
CA TRP A 86 -1.32 -0.85 10.50
C TRP A 86 -0.69 -2.18 10.08
N PHE A 87 -1.28 -3.30 10.47
CA PHE A 87 -0.87 -4.64 10.04
C PHE A 87 -0.92 -4.79 8.51
N ILE A 88 -1.99 -4.33 7.85
CA ILE A 88 -2.09 -4.37 6.39
C ILE A 88 -0.99 -3.52 5.74
N SER A 89 -0.65 -2.35 6.32
CA SER A 89 0.43 -1.52 5.78
C SER A 89 1.79 -2.24 5.80
N ASP A 90 2.09 -2.97 6.88
CA ASP A 90 3.32 -3.78 6.99
C ASP A 90 3.29 -5.01 6.09
N LEU A 91 2.11 -5.61 5.91
CA LEU A 91 1.92 -6.70 4.96
C LEU A 91 2.19 -6.24 3.53
N VAL A 92 1.68 -5.07 3.12
CA VAL A 92 1.95 -4.50 1.79
C VAL A 92 3.44 -4.23 1.56
N LEU A 93 4.14 -3.68 2.56
CA LEU A 93 5.59 -3.49 2.51
C LEU A 93 6.32 -4.83 2.36
N THR A 94 5.89 -5.84 3.11
CA THR A 94 6.46 -7.19 3.08
C THR A 94 6.23 -7.86 1.73
N ILE A 95 5.05 -7.74 1.13
CA ILE A 95 4.77 -8.22 -0.23
C ILE A 95 5.69 -7.54 -1.25
N GLY A 96 5.93 -6.23 -1.10
CA GLY A 96 6.89 -5.51 -1.93
C GLY A 96 8.30 -6.11 -1.88
N MET A 97 8.77 -6.46 -0.68
CA MET A 97 10.06 -7.14 -0.50
C MET A 97 10.03 -8.59 -1.02
N ILE A 98 8.93 -9.32 -0.89
CA ILE A 98 8.79 -10.66 -1.51
C ILE A 98 8.86 -10.55 -3.03
N GLY A 99 8.36 -9.46 -3.59
CA GLY A 99 8.48 -9.12 -5.01
C GLY A 99 9.91 -9.01 -5.50
N THR A 100 10.84 -8.42 -4.73
CA THR A 100 12.26 -8.38 -5.12
C THR A 100 12.83 -9.78 -5.24
N VAL A 101 12.59 -10.60 -4.21
CA VAL A 101 13.09 -11.98 -4.14
C VAL A 101 12.53 -12.77 -5.33
N SER A 102 11.24 -12.61 -5.61
CA SER A 102 10.59 -13.28 -6.75
C SER A 102 11.15 -12.83 -8.10
N GLY A 103 11.39 -11.52 -8.30
CA GLY A 103 12.00 -11.00 -9.53
C GLY A 103 13.44 -11.46 -9.73
N PHE A 104 14.24 -11.53 -8.65
CA PHE A 104 15.59 -12.09 -8.71
C PHE A 104 15.59 -13.60 -8.99
N LEU A 105 14.63 -14.35 -8.44
CA LEU A 105 14.48 -15.78 -8.76
C LEU A 105 14.12 -15.98 -10.23
N LEU A 106 13.21 -15.17 -10.78
CA LEU A 106 12.87 -15.20 -12.22
C LEU A 106 14.09 -14.88 -13.09
N MET A 107 14.90 -13.90 -12.69
CA MET A 107 16.16 -13.59 -13.37
C MET A 107 17.10 -14.80 -13.37
N LEU A 108 17.40 -15.40 -12.21
CA LEU A 108 18.39 -16.46 -12.11
C LEU A 108 17.96 -17.75 -12.81
N THR A 109 16.68 -18.13 -12.65
CA THR A 109 16.13 -19.35 -13.27
C THR A 109 15.98 -19.21 -14.78
N GLY A 110 15.61 -18.03 -15.29
CA GLY A 110 15.42 -17.81 -16.72
C GLY A 110 16.70 -17.49 -17.49
N ALA A 111 17.71 -16.90 -16.84
CA ALA A 111 18.91 -16.42 -17.51
C ALA A 111 20.03 -17.47 -17.61
N PHE A 112 20.11 -18.44 -16.69
CA PHE A 112 21.25 -19.37 -16.63
C PHE A 112 20.89 -20.84 -16.83
N ALA A 113 19.61 -21.16 -17.02
CA ALA A 113 19.18 -22.56 -17.23
C ALA A 113 19.57 -23.04 -18.64
N GLY A 114 20.70 -23.75 -18.73
CA GLY A 114 21.08 -24.53 -19.92
C GLY A 114 21.62 -23.72 -21.10
N VAL A 115 22.20 -22.54 -20.87
CA VAL A 115 22.75 -21.68 -21.92
C VAL A 115 24.26 -21.90 -22.11
N ASP A 116 24.69 -22.08 -23.36
CA ASP A 116 26.10 -22.02 -23.77
C ASP A 116 26.55 -20.55 -23.86
N LEU A 117 27.48 -20.15 -22.99
CA LEU A 117 27.96 -18.77 -22.86
C LEU A 117 28.86 -18.32 -24.02
N ASN A 118 29.22 -19.24 -24.93
CA ASN A 118 30.07 -18.94 -26.07
C ASN A 118 29.28 -18.51 -27.32
N ASP A 119 27.94 -18.57 -27.27
CA ASP A 119 27.05 -18.13 -28.35
C ASP A 119 26.55 -16.70 -28.08
N GLU A 120 26.86 -15.78 -29.00
CA GLU A 120 26.41 -14.38 -28.96
C GLU A 120 24.88 -14.25 -28.90
N VAL A 121 24.15 -15.13 -29.60
CA VAL A 121 22.68 -15.13 -29.61
C VAL A 121 22.12 -15.58 -28.27
N ALA A 122 22.75 -16.59 -27.67
CA ALA A 122 22.35 -17.07 -26.36
C ALA A 122 22.61 -16.00 -25.29
N MET A 123 23.74 -15.29 -25.34
CA MET A 123 24.00 -14.19 -24.42
C MET A 123 23.03 -13.02 -24.57
N LYS A 124 22.57 -12.70 -25.78
CA LYS A 124 21.52 -11.69 -25.96
C LYS A 124 20.22 -12.08 -25.25
N ASN A 125 19.83 -13.36 -25.32
CA ASN A 125 18.65 -13.87 -24.62
C ASN A 125 18.81 -13.84 -23.09
N VAL A 126 19.99 -14.19 -22.57
CA VAL A 126 20.30 -14.08 -21.13
C VAL A 126 20.11 -12.64 -20.66
N LEU A 127 20.69 -11.67 -21.37
CA LEU A 127 20.56 -10.25 -21.03
C LEU A 127 19.10 -9.77 -21.05
N GLU A 128 18.29 -10.26 -22.00
CA GLU A 128 16.86 -9.94 -22.07
C GLU A 128 16.09 -10.51 -20.86
N GLN A 129 16.35 -11.77 -20.48
CA GLN A 129 15.72 -12.39 -19.31
C GLN A 129 16.14 -11.72 -18.01
N MET A 130 17.40 -11.29 -17.91
CA MET A 130 17.89 -10.50 -16.78
C MET A 130 17.17 -9.16 -16.66
N SER A 131 16.99 -8.46 -17.79
CA SER A 131 16.23 -7.21 -17.82
C SER A 131 14.79 -7.40 -17.34
N LYS A 132 14.13 -8.48 -17.76
CA LYS A 132 12.75 -8.82 -17.35
C LYS A 132 12.65 -9.09 -15.85
N GLY A 133 13.51 -9.95 -15.29
CA GLY A 133 13.49 -10.28 -13.86
C GLY A 133 13.81 -9.08 -12.96
N MET A 134 14.80 -8.26 -13.36
CA MET A 134 15.12 -7.01 -12.67
C MET A 134 13.95 -6.03 -12.70
N SER A 135 13.29 -5.87 -13.86
CA SER A 135 12.15 -4.97 -13.99
C SER A 135 10.99 -5.37 -13.07
N THR A 136 10.64 -6.67 -13.03
CA THR A 136 9.64 -7.20 -12.11
C THR A 136 9.97 -6.92 -10.64
N ALA A 137 11.25 -7.10 -10.24
CA ALA A 137 11.70 -6.78 -8.88
C ALA A 137 11.53 -5.29 -8.56
N LEU A 138 11.97 -4.40 -9.44
CA LEU A 138 11.94 -2.96 -9.21
C LEU A 138 10.51 -2.41 -9.10
N TYR A 139 9.62 -2.78 -10.03
CA TYR A 139 8.24 -2.30 -10.01
C TYR A 139 7.47 -2.77 -8.77
N THR A 140 7.54 -4.07 -8.44
CA THR A 140 6.82 -4.61 -7.28
C THR A 140 7.28 -3.96 -5.97
N THR A 141 8.57 -3.69 -5.86
CA THR A 141 9.16 -3.01 -4.70
C THR A 141 8.70 -1.58 -4.60
N LEU A 142 8.76 -0.85 -5.71
CA LEU A 142 8.35 0.55 -5.76
C LEU A 142 6.90 0.71 -5.31
N PHE A 143 6.00 -0.12 -5.86
CA PHE A 143 4.59 -0.11 -5.46
C PHE A 143 4.39 -0.53 -4.01
N GLY A 144 5.08 -1.57 -3.55
CA GLY A 144 5.02 -2.01 -2.15
C GLY A 144 5.44 -0.91 -1.17
N LEU A 145 6.56 -0.23 -1.44
CA LEU A 145 7.08 0.86 -0.62
C LEU A 145 6.17 2.09 -0.66
N ILE A 146 5.72 2.52 -1.83
CA ILE A 146 4.85 3.70 -1.97
C ILE A 146 3.49 3.45 -1.32
N CYS A 147 2.79 2.38 -1.71
CA CYS A 147 1.46 2.07 -1.18
C CYS A 147 1.51 1.77 0.32
N GLY A 148 2.50 1.00 0.77
CA GLY A 148 2.69 0.67 2.19
C GLY A 148 2.94 1.92 3.03
N SER A 149 3.85 2.80 2.59
CA SER A 149 4.16 4.05 3.29
C SER A 149 2.96 5.00 3.35
N LEU A 150 2.22 5.14 2.25
CA LEU A 150 1.02 5.98 2.20
C LEU A 150 -0.06 5.46 3.15
N LEU A 151 -0.32 4.15 3.21
CA LEU A 151 -1.24 3.57 4.18
C LEU A 151 -0.78 3.84 5.60
N LYS A 152 0.52 3.65 5.89
CA LYS A 152 1.08 3.85 7.23
C LYS A 152 0.87 5.28 7.73
N ILE A 153 1.00 6.27 6.85
CA ILE A 153 0.69 7.68 7.15
C ILE A 153 -0.82 7.90 7.40
N GLN A 154 -1.69 7.34 6.55
CA GLN A 154 -3.14 7.46 6.71
C GLN A 154 -3.60 6.88 8.06
N TYR A 155 -3.13 5.68 8.41
CA TYR A 155 -3.43 5.06 9.69
C TYR A 155 -2.78 5.82 10.83
N PHE A 156 -1.50 6.19 10.77
CA PHE A 156 -0.88 6.98 11.85
C PHE A 156 -1.69 8.24 12.18
N SER A 157 -2.23 8.91 11.16
CA SER A 157 -3.16 10.02 11.33
C SER A 157 -4.44 9.61 12.07
N LEU A 158 -5.09 8.52 11.66
CA LEU A 158 -6.31 8.00 12.28
C LEU A 158 -6.07 7.61 13.75
N GLY A 159 -4.96 6.92 14.05
CA GLY A 159 -4.60 6.50 15.41
C GLY A 159 -4.51 7.68 16.37
N ARG A 160 -3.83 8.76 15.95
CA ARG A 160 -3.78 10.00 16.73
C ARG A 160 -5.16 10.62 16.99
N ALA A 161 -6.09 10.52 16.04
CA ALA A 161 -7.45 11.03 16.22
C ALA A 161 -8.25 10.15 17.20
N THR A 162 -8.06 8.84 17.13
CA THR A 162 -8.65 7.87 18.05
C THR A 162 -8.16 8.06 19.49
N ASP A 163 -6.85 8.28 19.70
CA ASP A 163 -6.31 8.51 21.05
C ASP A 163 -6.86 9.80 21.68
N ILE A 164 -7.03 10.86 20.89
CA ILE A 164 -7.68 12.11 21.35
C ILE A 164 -9.14 11.84 21.74
N LEU A 165 -9.86 11.03 20.95
CA LEU A 165 -11.24 10.66 21.25
C LEU A 165 -11.32 9.91 22.58
N ILE A 166 -10.51 8.88 22.78
CA ILE A 166 -10.49 8.06 24.01
C ILE A 166 -10.12 8.93 25.22
N GLY A 167 -9.04 9.72 25.14
CA GLY A 167 -8.64 10.61 26.25
C GLY A 167 -9.68 11.67 26.62
N SER A 168 -10.53 12.09 25.67
CA SER A 168 -11.63 13.02 25.94
C SER A 168 -12.83 12.38 26.65
N ILE A 169 -12.96 11.05 26.57
CA ILE A 169 -14.03 10.26 27.21
C ILE A 169 -13.65 9.96 28.66
N ASP A 170 -12.40 9.56 28.90
CA ASP A 170 -11.90 9.23 30.24
C ASP A 170 -11.89 10.46 31.16
N ASN A 171 -11.53 11.64 30.66
CA ASN A 171 -11.58 12.90 31.42
C ASN A 171 -13.00 13.39 31.78
N LYS A 172 -14.05 12.74 31.28
CA LYS A 172 -15.46 13.10 31.53
C LYS A 172 -16.25 12.03 32.26
N SER A 173 -15.58 10.94 32.65
CA SER A 173 -16.10 9.91 33.55
C SER A 173 -15.67 10.17 34.98
#